data_AF-A0A0B4LI27-F1
#
_entry.id   AF-A0A0B4LI27-F1
#
_cell.length_a   1.000
_cell.length_b   1.000
_cell.length_c   1.000
_cell.angle_alpha   90.00
_cell.angle_beta   90.00
_cell.angle_gamma   90.00
#
_symmetry.space_group_name_H-M   'P 1'
#
loop_
_entity.id
_entity.type
_entity.pdbx_description
1 polymer ?
#
loop_
_entity_poly.entity_id
_entity_poly.type
_entity_poly.pdbx_seq_one_letter_code
_entity_poly.pdbx_strand_id
1 'polypeptide(L)'
;MHLKPRIKVCQAILGHCRSFGTSPPANQSFRKWYQHLWTTERTNLPPYNHFTQIGDPVLRQQAALVPKEHMASPEIKAIVERMVKVLRKFDCVGIAAPQIGVSLRIIAMEFKGRIRKELPEAVYQARQMSELPLTVRLGFSSIPS
;
A
#
# COMPACT_ATOMS: atom_id res chain seq x y z
N MET A 1 -65.98 -24.74 4.47
CA MET A 1 -66.55 -25.32 5.71
C MET A 1 -65.41 -26.11 6.37
N HIS A 2 -64.81 -25.67 7.47
CA HIS A 2 -65.27 -25.91 8.85
C HIS A 2 -65.65 -27.40 9.04
N LEU A 3 -65.10 -28.23 9.94
CA LEU A 3 -64.40 -28.00 11.21
C LEU A 3 -64.00 -29.39 11.78
N LYS A 4 -62.76 -29.50 12.28
CA LYS A 4 -62.38 -30.09 13.61
C LYS A 4 -62.65 -31.62 13.85
N PRO A 5 -62.30 -32.22 15.02
CA PRO A 5 -60.99 -32.82 15.33
C PRO A 5 -61.14 -34.13 16.16
N ARG A 6 -60.03 -34.67 16.72
CA ARG A 6 -59.94 -35.33 18.07
C ARG A 6 -58.52 -35.90 18.23
N ILE A 7 -57.61 -35.22 18.91
CA ILE A 7 -57.31 -35.24 20.37
C ILE A 7 -56.64 -36.54 20.87
N LYS A 8 -55.33 -36.38 21.17
CA LYS A 8 -54.43 -36.96 22.20
C LYS A 8 -54.22 -38.49 22.18
N VAL A 9 -53.04 -39.04 22.49
CA VAL A 9 -52.18 -38.92 23.69
C VAL A 9 -50.77 -39.44 23.26
N CYS A 10 -49.65 -38.89 23.73
CA CYS A 10 -48.85 -39.50 24.80
C CYS A 10 -47.84 -38.54 25.42
N GLN A 11 -47.69 -38.73 26.73
CA GLN A 11 -46.93 -37.94 27.69
C GLN A 11 -45.42 -38.15 27.59
N ALA A 12 -44.73 -37.06 27.92
CA ALA A 12 -43.57 -36.96 28.80
C ALA A 12 -42.40 -37.93 28.60
N ILE A 13 -41.21 -37.36 28.39
CA ILE A 13 -40.06 -37.52 29.29
C ILE A 13 -39.27 -36.21 29.26
N LEU A 14 -39.17 -35.57 30.43
CA LEU A 14 -38.23 -34.50 30.73
C LEU A 14 -36.80 -35.06 30.70
N GLY A 15 -35.85 -34.29 30.17
CA GLY A 15 -34.45 -34.51 30.53
C GLY A 15 -33.46 -33.87 29.57
N HIS A 16 -32.91 -32.72 29.97
CA HIS A 16 -31.71 -32.09 29.43
C HIS A 16 -31.80 -31.48 28.03
N CYS A 17 -32.42 -30.29 27.97
CA CYS A 17 -32.10 -29.32 26.94
C CYS A 17 -30.66 -28.83 27.13
N ARG A 18 -29.67 -29.50 26.52
CA ARG A 18 -28.39 -28.84 26.22
C ARG A 18 -28.64 -27.89 25.06
N SER A 19 -29.08 -26.67 25.36
CA SER A 19 -28.94 -25.58 24.41
C SER A 19 -27.44 -25.34 24.22
N PHE A 20 -26.87 -25.78 23.10
CA PHE A 20 -25.61 -25.24 22.62
C PHE A 20 -25.85 -23.79 22.17
N GLY A 21 -26.00 -22.91 23.15
CA GLY A 21 -25.87 -21.49 22.93
C GLY A 21 -24.38 -21.18 22.86
N THR A 22 -23.85 -20.95 21.67
CA THR A 22 -22.58 -20.25 21.53
C THR A 22 -22.83 -18.80 21.89
N SER A 23 -22.99 -18.47 23.18
CA SER A 23 -22.92 -17.09 23.61
C SER A 23 -21.51 -16.60 23.33
N PRO A 24 -21.30 -15.58 22.47
CA PRO A 24 -19.99 -14.96 22.36
C PRO A 24 -19.64 -14.39 23.75
N PRO A 25 -18.37 -14.45 24.16
CA PRO A 25 -17.96 -13.94 25.47
C PRO A 25 -18.39 -12.48 25.58
N ALA A 26 -19.17 -12.18 26.62
CA ALA A 26 -19.82 -10.88 26.89
C ALA A 26 -18.84 -9.72 27.17
N ASN A 27 -17.58 -9.81 26.74
CA ASN A 27 -16.51 -8.86 27.06
C ASN A 27 -15.69 -8.40 25.83
N GLN A 28 -16.11 -8.73 24.61
CA GLN A 28 -15.64 -8.02 23.42
C GLN A 28 -16.68 -6.98 23.02
N SER A 29 -16.39 -5.71 23.35
CA SER A 29 -17.12 -4.56 22.83
C SER A 29 -17.25 -4.68 21.32
N PHE A 30 -18.44 -4.41 20.77
CA PHE A 30 -18.67 -4.28 19.31
C PHE A 30 -17.56 -3.47 18.63
N ARG A 31 -17.05 -2.44 19.32
CA ARG A 31 -15.90 -1.63 18.87
C ARG A 31 -14.63 -2.47 18.65
N LYS A 32 -14.28 -3.38 19.55
CA LYS A 32 -13.09 -4.26 19.41
C LYS A 32 -13.28 -5.28 18.28
N TRP A 33 -14.46 -5.88 18.18
CA TRP A 33 -14.78 -6.79 17.08
C TRP A 33 -14.75 -6.09 15.72
N TYR A 34 -15.39 -4.91 15.62
CA TYR A 34 -15.41 -4.09 14.40
C TYR A 34 -14.01 -3.58 14.05
N GLN A 35 -13.21 -3.19 15.05
CA GLN A 35 -11.80 -2.87 14.84
C GLN A 35 -11.06 -4.07 14.27
N HIS A 36 -11.22 -5.28 14.79
CA HIS A 36 -10.54 -6.46 14.24
C HIS A 36 -10.97 -6.81 12.80
N LEU A 37 -12.26 -6.62 12.47
CA LEU A 37 -12.79 -6.84 11.12
C LEU A 37 -12.15 -5.91 10.07
N TRP A 38 -11.89 -4.65 10.43
CA TRP A 38 -11.39 -3.62 9.50
C TRP A 38 -9.90 -3.31 9.66
N THR A 39 -9.29 -3.66 10.79
CA THR A 39 -7.87 -3.44 11.06
C THR A 39 -7.11 -4.72 10.75
N THR A 40 -6.81 -4.93 9.47
CA THR A 40 -5.83 -5.94 9.05
C THR A 40 -4.48 -5.62 9.72
N GLU A 41 -3.68 -6.65 10.04
CA GLU A 41 -2.31 -6.45 10.50
C GLU A 41 -1.58 -5.43 9.61
N ARG A 42 -0.81 -4.50 10.20
CA ARG A 42 -0.07 -3.44 9.50
C ARG A 42 1.12 -4.01 8.74
N THR A 43 0.85 -4.91 7.79
CA THR A 43 1.84 -5.51 6.88
C THR A 43 2.25 -4.55 5.76
N ASN A 44 1.53 -3.43 5.63
CA ASN A 44 1.80 -2.37 4.66
C ASN A 44 2.38 -1.15 5.38
N LEU A 45 3.63 -1.25 5.83
CA LEU A 45 4.42 -0.10 6.28
C LEU A 45 5.34 0.37 5.14
N PRO A 46 5.63 1.68 5.04
CA PRO A 46 6.63 2.16 4.11
C PRO A 46 8.02 1.60 4.48
N PRO A 47 8.93 1.43 3.49
CA PRO A 47 8.76 1.73 2.08
C PRO A 47 7.95 0.68 1.31
N TYR A 48 6.93 1.12 0.55
CA TYR A 48 6.00 0.24 -0.15
C TYR A 48 6.59 -0.43 -1.40
N ASN A 49 5.97 -1.54 -1.83
CA ASN A 49 6.26 -2.26 -3.07
C ASN A 49 5.39 -1.82 -4.27
N HIS A 50 4.63 -0.75 -4.08
CA HIS A 50 3.66 -0.19 -5.00
C HIS A 50 3.69 1.33 -4.89
N PHE A 51 3.09 2.01 -5.86
CA PHE A 51 2.92 3.45 -5.83
C PHE A 51 1.80 3.86 -4.89
N THR A 52 2.08 4.80 -4.00
CA THR A 52 1.06 5.51 -3.21
C THR A 52 0.03 6.15 -4.15
N GLN A 53 -1.23 6.01 -3.82
CA GLN A 53 -2.32 6.52 -4.64
C GLN A 53 -2.60 8.00 -4.32
N ILE A 54 -3.19 8.70 -5.28
CA ILE A 54 -3.64 10.08 -5.10
C ILE A 54 -4.62 10.12 -3.92
N GLY A 55 -4.37 11.04 -2.99
CA GLY A 55 -5.12 11.14 -1.73
C GLY A 55 -4.26 10.79 -0.51
N ASP A 56 -3.17 10.04 -0.68
CA ASP A 56 -2.20 9.85 0.39
C ASP A 56 -1.56 11.20 0.78
N PRO A 57 -1.62 11.62 2.06
CA PRO A 57 -1.06 12.89 2.52
C PRO A 57 0.43 13.02 2.24
N VAL A 58 1.19 11.92 2.15
CA VAL A 58 2.63 11.94 1.86
C VAL A 58 2.95 12.61 0.52
N LEU A 59 2.02 12.52 -0.45
CA LEU A 59 2.16 13.11 -1.78
C LEU A 59 1.89 14.63 -1.80
N ARG A 60 1.26 15.16 -0.75
CA ARG A 60 0.94 16.60 -0.62
C ARG A 60 1.87 17.33 0.34
N GLN A 61 2.65 16.60 1.13
CA GLN A 61 3.60 17.16 2.08
C GLN A 61 4.94 17.46 1.41
N GLN A 62 5.63 18.49 1.90
CA GLN A 62 7.00 18.75 1.49
C GLN A 62 7.93 17.71 2.12
N ALA A 63 8.63 16.95 1.27
CA ALA A 63 9.58 15.94 1.74
C ALA A 63 10.78 16.57 2.47
N ALA A 64 11.23 15.91 3.54
CA ALA A 64 12.37 16.34 4.34
C ALA A 64 13.70 16.07 3.62
N LEU A 65 14.71 16.90 3.92
CA LEU A 65 16.07 16.65 3.43
C LEU A 65 16.64 15.40 4.11
N VAL A 66 17.45 14.65 3.35
CA VAL A 66 18.24 13.54 3.92
C VAL A 66 19.39 14.15 4.74
N PRO A 67 19.51 13.86 6.05
CA PRO A 67 20.63 14.33 6.85
C PRO A 67 21.95 13.82 6.28
N LYS A 68 23.00 14.66 6.32
CA LYS A 68 24.30 14.35 5.70
C LYS A 68 24.95 13.13 6.35
N GLU A 69 24.81 13.02 7.66
CA GLU A 69 25.28 11.92 8.50
C GLU A 69 24.65 10.57 8.12
N HIS A 70 23.45 10.58 7.52
CA HIS A 70 22.72 9.37 7.16
C HIS A 70 22.78 9.04 5.67
N MET A 71 23.48 9.81 4.84
CA MET A 71 23.53 9.57 3.39
C MET A 71 24.08 8.19 3.01
N ALA A 72 25.04 7.67 3.79
CA ALA A 72 25.63 6.34 3.61
C ALA A 72 25.02 5.27 4.53
N SER A 73 23.93 5.59 5.22
CA SER A 73 23.30 4.67 6.16
C SER A 73 22.65 3.47 5.46
N PRO A 74 22.61 2.29 6.11
CA PRO A 74 21.96 1.11 5.54
C PRO A 74 20.46 1.34 5.30
N GLU A 75 19.82 2.22 6.08
CA GLU A 75 18.40 2.58 5.94
C GLU A 75 18.14 3.30 4.62
N ILE A 76 18.95 4.31 4.27
CA ILE A 76 18.84 5.03 3.00
C ILE A 76 19.12 4.09 1.83
N LYS A 77 20.12 3.21 1.96
CA LYS A 77 20.41 2.20 0.94
C LYS A 77 19.19 1.29 0.69
N ALA A 78 18.54 0.80 1.75
CA ALA A 78 17.36 -0.05 1.64
C ALA A 78 16.17 0.68 0.99
N ILE A 79 15.98 1.97 1.27
CA ILE A 79 14.96 2.81 0.61
C ILE A 79 15.27 2.93 -0.89
N VAL A 80 16.51 3.24 -1.25
CA VAL A 80 16.94 3.36 -2.65
C VAL A 80 16.76 2.04 -3.40
N GLU A 81 17.15 0.92 -2.80
CA GLU A 81 16.95 -0.41 -3.38
C GLU A 81 15.46 -0.70 -3.62
N ARG A 82 14.58 -0.31 -2.68
CA ARG A 82 13.14 -0.42 -2.88
C ARG A 82 12.65 0.46 -4.03
N MET A 83 13.11 1.71 -4.10
CA MET A 83 12.75 2.63 -5.19
C MET A 83 13.14 2.06 -6.56
N VAL A 84 14.36 1.55 -6.69
CA VAL A 84 14.86 0.93 -7.95
C VAL A 84 14.04 -0.30 -8.31
N LYS A 85 13.66 -1.12 -7.31
CA LYS A 85 12.80 -2.29 -7.53
C LYS A 85 11.43 -1.87 -8.05
N VAL A 86 10.81 -0.83 -7.49
CA VAL A 86 9.51 -0.32 -7.94
C VAL A 86 9.63 0.30 -9.33
N LEU A 87 10.63 1.16 -9.58
CA LEU A 87 10.89 1.76 -10.88
C LEU A 87 10.93 0.71 -12.00
N ARG A 88 11.71 -0.35 -11.81
CA ARG A 88 11.86 -1.44 -12.79
C ARG A 88 10.64 -2.34 -12.89
N LYS A 89 9.95 -2.58 -11.78
CA LYS A 89 8.71 -3.40 -11.76
C LYS A 89 7.60 -2.78 -12.60
N PHE A 90 7.51 -1.45 -12.62
CA PHE A 90 6.47 -0.72 -13.36
C PHE A 90 6.99 -0.06 -14.64
N ASP A 91 8.22 -0.40 -15.08
CA ASP A 91 8.87 0.14 -16.28
C ASP A 91 8.79 1.68 -16.40
N CYS A 92 8.98 2.36 -15.27
CA CYS A 92 8.90 3.83 -15.19
C CYS A 92 10.28 4.46 -15.42
N VAL A 93 10.29 5.71 -15.91
CA VAL A 93 11.54 6.46 -16.14
C VAL A 93 12.12 7.05 -14.85
N GLY A 94 11.27 7.31 -13.86
CA GLY A 94 11.69 7.87 -12.59
C GLY A 94 10.69 7.66 -11.46
N ILE A 95 11.18 7.82 -10.23
CA ILE A 95 10.41 7.67 -9.00
C ILE A 95 10.95 8.59 -7.90
N ALA A 96 10.06 9.14 -7.08
CA ALA A 96 10.40 9.88 -5.87
C ALA A 96 10.04 9.06 -4.61
N ALA A 97 10.82 9.18 -3.54
CA ALA A 97 10.58 8.46 -2.28
C ALA A 97 9.16 8.62 -1.69
N PRO A 98 8.49 9.81 -1.79
CA PRO A 98 7.11 9.94 -1.33
C PRO A 98 6.15 8.97 -2.03
N GLN A 99 6.43 8.60 -3.28
CA GLN A 99 5.58 7.68 -4.03
C GLN A 99 5.63 6.23 -3.51
N ILE A 100 6.54 5.92 -2.59
CA ILE A 100 6.60 4.65 -1.85
C ILE A 100 6.34 4.84 -0.35
N GLY A 101 5.72 5.97 0.03
CA GLY A 101 5.36 6.28 1.40
C GLY A 101 6.48 6.86 2.27
N VAL A 102 7.61 7.26 1.68
CA VAL A 102 8.76 7.81 2.41
C VAL A 102 8.90 9.31 2.13
N SER A 103 8.66 10.15 3.13
CA SER A 103 8.73 11.62 2.99
C SER A 103 10.17 12.18 3.05
N LEU A 104 11.04 11.70 2.16
CA LEU A 104 12.43 12.16 2.01
C LEU A 104 12.72 12.66 0.59
N ARG A 105 13.61 13.64 0.45
CA ARG A 105 14.05 14.18 -0.84
C ARG A 105 15.05 13.25 -1.52
N ILE A 106 14.51 12.18 -2.09
CA ILE A 106 15.24 11.18 -2.87
C ILE A 106 14.49 10.98 -4.17
N ILE A 107 15.22 11.06 -5.28
CA ILE A 107 14.71 10.70 -6.61
C ILE A 107 15.64 9.67 -7.24
N ALA A 108 15.05 8.72 -7.96
CA ALA A 108 15.77 7.77 -8.80
C ALA A 108 15.21 7.87 -10.22
N MET A 109 16.10 7.87 -11.21
CA MET A 109 15.74 7.95 -12.63
C MET A 109 16.58 6.94 -13.42
N GLU A 110 15.97 6.24 -14.36
CA GLU A 110 16.63 5.29 -15.25
C GLU A 110 15.86 5.31 -16.59
N PHE A 111 16.52 5.70 -17.68
CA PHE A 111 15.94 5.67 -19.02
C PHE A 111 16.82 4.83 -19.94
N LYS A 112 16.36 3.62 -20.24
CA LYS A 112 17.03 2.70 -21.16
C LYS A 112 16.54 2.96 -22.58
N GLY A 113 17.42 2.84 -23.56
CA GLY A 113 17.09 2.97 -25.00
C GLY A 113 16.11 1.92 -25.56
N ARG A 114 15.39 1.17 -24.73
CA ARG A 114 14.35 0.21 -25.18
C ARG A 114 13.21 0.94 -25.90
N ILE A 115 12.74 2.04 -25.31
CA ILE A 115 11.68 2.89 -25.88
C ILE A 115 12.06 3.48 -27.25
N ARG A 116 13.36 3.62 -27.55
CA ARG A 116 13.83 4.05 -28.88
C ARG A 116 13.37 3.12 -30.00
N LYS A 117 13.13 1.83 -29.71
CA LYS A 117 12.62 0.86 -30.69
C LYS A 117 11.10 0.95 -30.87
N GLU A 118 10.39 1.50 -29.90
CA GLU A 118 8.93 1.57 -29.86
C GLU A 118 8.39 2.90 -30.39
N LEU A 119 9.18 3.98 -30.29
CA LEU A 119 8.82 5.30 -30.76
C LEU A 119 9.38 5.59 -32.16
N PRO A 120 8.62 6.26 -33.05
CA PRO A 120 9.16 6.80 -34.29
C PRO A 120 10.30 7.79 -34.01
N GLU A 121 11.37 7.74 -34.81
CA GLU A 121 12.56 8.59 -34.62
C GLU A 121 12.21 10.09 -34.61
N ALA A 122 11.26 10.53 -35.44
CA ALA A 122 10.78 11.91 -35.45
C ALA A 122 10.22 12.36 -34.09
N VAL A 123 9.53 11.47 -33.37
CA VAL A 123 8.99 11.76 -32.03
C VAL A 123 10.11 11.78 -30.98
N TYR A 124 11.06 10.85 -31.09
CA TYR A 124 12.20 10.77 -30.19
C TYR A 124 13.06 12.05 -30.26
N GLN A 125 13.34 12.53 -31.48
CA GLN A 125 14.07 13.77 -31.73
C GLN A 125 13.28 15.01 -31.30
N ALA A 126 11.99 15.09 -31.64
CA ALA A 126 11.14 16.22 -31.26
C ALA A 126 11.02 16.38 -29.73
N ARG A 127 11.05 15.27 -28.98
CA ARG A 127 11.03 15.27 -27.51
C ARG A 127 12.41 15.41 -26.87
N GLN A 128 13.47 15.52 -27.67
CA GLN A 128 14.86 15.63 -27.21
C GLN A 128 15.24 14.53 -26.21
N MET A 129 14.78 13.30 -26.46
CA MET A 129 15.02 12.19 -25.54
C MET A 129 16.46 11.69 -25.63
N SER A 130 17.06 11.39 -24.48
CA SER A 130 18.39 10.79 -24.38
C SER A 130 18.40 9.72 -23.30
N GLU A 131 19.24 8.71 -23.47
CA GLU A 131 19.44 7.67 -22.45
C GLU A 131 19.98 8.25 -21.14
N LEU A 132 19.54 7.68 -20.02
CA LEU A 132 19.97 8.07 -18.69
C LEU A 132 20.32 6.81 -17.89
N PRO A 133 21.59 6.59 -17.52
CA PRO A 133 21.95 5.48 -16.63
C PRO A 133 21.25 5.67 -15.28
N LEU A 134 21.07 4.58 -14.53
CA LEU A 134 20.45 4.63 -13.22
C LEU A 134 21.12 5.70 -12.34
N THR A 135 20.38 6.77 -12.07
CA THR A 135 20.86 7.95 -11.36
C THR A 135 19.97 8.17 -10.16
N VAL A 136 20.57 8.16 -8.97
CA VAL A 136 19.89 8.43 -7.71
C VAL A 136 20.43 9.75 -7.16
N ARG A 137 19.54 10.68 -6.84
CA ARG A 137 19.90 11.98 -6.28
C ARG A 137 19.26 12.15 -4.91
N LEU A 138 20.11 12.44 -3.92
CA LEU A 138 19.75 12.74 -2.55
C LEU A 138 19.86 14.24 -2.30
N GLY A 139 18.94 14.83 -1.53
CA GLY A 139 19.13 16.15 -0.94
C GLY A 139 19.21 17.31 -1.95
N PHE A 140 18.30 17.37 -2.92
CA PHE A 140 18.19 18.52 -3.82
C PHE A 140 17.46 19.69 -3.13
N SER A 141 18.01 20.90 -3.30
CA SER A 141 17.31 22.13 -2.95
C SER A 141 16.13 22.30 -3.89
N SER A 142 14.96 22.64 -3.35
CA SER A 142 13.89 23.20 -4.17
C SER A 142 14.45 24.44 -4.86
N ILE A 143 14.21 24.55 -6.18
CA ILE A 143 14.53 25.74 -6.96
C ILE A 143 13.89 26.93 -6.22
N PRO A 144 14.63 28.01 -5.92
CA PRO A 144 14.02 29.19 -5.33
C PRO A 144 12.94 29.69 -6.29
N SER A 145 11.71 29.78 -5.78
CA SER A 145 10.54 30.36 -6.45
C SER A 145 10.76 31.83 -6.76
#